data_AF-A0A387H9W3-F1
#
_entry.id   AF-A0A387H9W3-F1
#
_cell.length_a   1.000
_cell.length_b   1.000
_cell.length_c   1.000
_cell.angle_alpha   90.00
_cell.angle_beta   90.00
_cell.angle_gamma   90.00
#
_symmetry.space_group_name_H-M   'P 1'
#
loop_
_entity.id
_entity.type
_entity.pdbx_description
1 polymer ?
#
loop_
_entity_poly.entity_id
_entity_poly.type
_entity_poly.pdbx_seq_one_letter_code
_entity_poly.pdbx_strand_id
1 'polypeptide(L)'
;MAEIAAGAARGKQIEIWFEDEARIGQKNKITRRWAKRGTRPSAPHDQRTRSAYIFGAICPKLGKAAALVMPWCDTYAMTQHLAEIARHVADDAHAILIMDQAGWHMSNNLVVPENITILPLPPKSPELNPVENLWLFMRENWLSNRVFMSSGLGMTVSLPSVVMKPCRCS
;
A
#
# COMPACT_ATOMS: atom_id res chain seq x y z
N MET A 1 1.65 17.96 13.50
CA MET A 1 2.85 18.27 12.69
C MET A 1 3.83 19.16 13.43
N ALA A 2 3.45 20.37 13.89
CA ALA A 2 4.37 21.28 14.59
C ALA A 2 4.96 20.68 15.89
N GLU A 3 4.16 19.96 16.67
CA GLU A 3 4.64 19.27 17.88
C GLU A 3 5.63 18.14 17.57
N ILE A 4 5.40 17.37 16.50
CA ILE A 4 6.31 16.29 16.06
C ILE A 4 7.64 16.89 15.59
N ALA A 5 7.59 17.98 14.83
CA ALA A 5 8.77 18.71 14.37
C ALA A 5 9.57 19.35 15.52
N ALA A 6 8.92 19.70 16.63
CA ALA A 6 9.58 20.23 17.83
C ALA A 6 10.09 19.13 18.78
N GLY A 7 9.57 17.90 18.66
CA GLY A 7 9.90 16.74 19.49
C GLY A 7 10.78 15.72 18.76
N ALA A 8 10.22 14.53 18.49
CA ALA A 8 10.95 13.38 17.94
C ALA A 8 11.67 13.66 16.60
N ALA A 9 11.15 14.59 15.80
CA ALA A 9 11.71 14.95 14.51
C ALA A 9 12.56 16.24 14.54
N ARG A 10 12.93 16.73 15.72
CA ARG A 10 13.65 18.00 15.85
C ARG A 10 14.98 17.97 15.12
N GLY A 11 15.16 18.90 14.18
CA GLY A 11 16.38 19.03 13.38
C GLY A 11 16.53 18.01 12.25
N LYS A 12 15.53 17.13 12.04
CA LYS A 12 15.50 16.15 10.95
C LYS A 12 14.63 16.64 9.80
N GLN A 13 14.89 16.13 8.60
CA GLN A 13 13.98 16.31 7.47
C GLN A 13 12.67 15.55 7.72
N ILE A 14 11.52 16.13 7.36
CA ILE A 14 10.23 15.44 7.51
C ILE A 14 9.85 14.75 6.21
N GLU A 15 9.65 13.44 6.29
CA GLU A 15 9.02 12.65 5.22
C GLU A 15 7.58 12.35 5.59
N ILE A 16 6.64 12.67 4.71
CA ILE A 16 5.23 12.32 4.91
C ILE A 16 4.97 11.03 4.15
N TRP A 17 4.61 9.99 4.90
CA TRP A 17 4.29 8.68 4.40
C TRP A 17 2.80 8.41 4.60
N PHE A 18 2.19 7.72 3.66
CA PHE A 18 0.81 7.24 3.74
C PHE A 18 0.84 5.73 3.64
N GLU A 19 0.12 5.05 4.51
CA GLU A 19 0.06 3.60 4.60
C GLU A 19 -1.39 3.12 4.56
N ASP A 20 -1.58 1.94 3.97
CA ASP A 20 -2.86 1.24 3.88
C ASP A 20 -2.64 -0.24 3.52
N GLU A 21 -3.65 -1.07 3.75
CA GLU A 21 -3.64 -2.48 3.42
C GLU A 21 -4.72 -2.88 2.43
N ALA A 22 -4.29 -3.63 1.40
CA ALA A 22 -5.18 -4.24 0.43
C ALA A 22 -5.17 -5.76 0.53
N ARG A 23 -6.36 -6.35 0.71
CA ARG A 23 -6.53 -7.79 0.54
C ARG A 23 -6.57 -8.17 -0.94
N ILE A 24 -5.72 -9.10 -1.34
CA ILE A 24 -5.71 -9.71 -2.67
C ILE A 24 -6.11 -11.18 -2.55
N GLY A 25 -7.22 -11.53 -3.18
CA GLY A 25 -7.75 -12.89 -3.21
C GLY A 25 -7.51 -13.59 -4.55
N GLN A 26 -7.53 -14.92 -4.51
CA GLN A 26 -7.66 -15.74 -5.71
C GLN A 26 -8.98 -15.46 -6.43
N LYS A 27 -10.04 -15.16 -5.67
CA LYS A 27 -11.31 -14.72 -6.22
C LYS A 27 -11.13 -13.38 -6.92
N ASN A 28 -11.02 -13.43 -8.25
CA ASN A 28 -10.77 -12.26 -9.07
C ASN A 28 -12.07 -11.52 -9.41
N LYS A 29 -11.98 -10.19 -9.49
CA LYS A 29 -13.07 -9.36 -10.02
C LYS A 29 -12.86 -9.18 -11.53
N ILE A 30 -13.93 -9.37 -12.30
CA ILE A 30 -13.93 -9.04 -13.74
C ILE A 30 -14.04 -7.52 -13.87
N THR A 31 -13.09 -6.90 -14.56
CA THR A 31 -13.10 -5.45 -14.84
C THR A 31 -13.49 -5.17 -16.29
N ARG A 32 -13.94 -3.94 -16.55
CA ARG A 32 -14.20 -3.48 -17.92
C ARG A 32 -12.88 -3.37 -18.69
N ARG A 33 -12.91 -3.76 -19.97
CA ARG A 33 -11.74 -3.76 -20.85
C ARG A 33 -12.16 -3.45 -22.28
N TRP A 34 -11.31 -2.70 -22.99
CA TRP A 34 -11.49 -2.44 -24.41
C TRP A 34 -11.23 -3.70 -25.22
N ALA A 35 -12.09 -3.97 -26.19
CA ALA A 35 -11.94 -5.07 -27.13
C ALA A 35 -12.36 -4.61 -28.52
N LYS A 36 -11.84 -5.27 -29.55
CA LYS A 36 -12.19 -4.96 -30.94
C LYS A 36 -13.71 -5.13 -31.12
N ARG A 37 -14.35 -4.17 -31.79
CA ARG A 37 -15.79 -4.25 -32.11
C ARG A 37 -16.08 -5.56 -32.85
N GLY A 38 -17.11 -6.30 -32.41
CA GLY A 38 -17.44 -7.63 -32.92
C GLY A 38 -16.75 -8.79 -32.20
N THR A 39 -15.90 -8.53 -31.19
CA THR A 39 -15.29 -9.58 -30.36
C THR A 39 -15.88 -9.63 -28.96
N ARG A 40 -15.93 -10.82 -28.36
CA ARG A 40 -16.33 -11.01 -26.97
C ARG A 40 -15.11 -11.39 -26.12
N PRO A 41 -14.52 -10.45 -25.37
CA PRO A 41 -13.40 -10.76 -24.50
C PRO A 41 -13.85 -11.70 -23.38
N SER A 42 -13.12 -12.80 -23.18
CA SER A 42 -13.26 -13.67 -22.01
C SER A 42 -12.15 -13.38 -21.00
N ALA A 43 -12.45 -13.64 -19.73
CA ALA A 43 -11.49 -13.61 -18.64
C ALA A 43 -11.70 -14.84 -17.75
N PRO A 44 -10.63 -15.47 -17.25
CA PRO A 44 -10.76 -16.53 -16.26
C PRO A 44 -11.47 -15.99 -15.01
N HIS A 45 -12.39 -16.77 -14.45
CA HIS A 45 -13.08 -16.44 -13.21
C HIS A 45 -12.74 -17.51 -12.17
N ASP A 46 -11.86 -17.17 -11.23
CA ASP A 46 -11.43 -18.09 -10.18
C ASP A 46 -12.36 -17.98 -8.97
N GLN A 47 -12.85 -19.13 -8.50
CA GLN A 47 -13.75 -19.22 -7.34
C GLN A 47 -13.04 -19.63 -6.04
N ARG A 48 -11.74 -19.92 -6.10
CA ARG A 48 -10.95 -20.25 -4.91
C ARG A 48 -10.89 -19.05 -3.97
N THR A 49 -10.86 -19.32 -2.66
CA THR A 49 -11.08 -18.32 -1.62
C THR A 49 -9.82 -17.91 -0.86
N ARG A 50 -8.63 -18.44 -1.21
CA ARG A 50 -7.40 -18.03 -0.52
C ARG A 50 -7.08 -16.57 -0.84
N SER A 51 -6.49 -15.88 0.13
CA SER A 51 -6.07 -14.50 0.00
C SER A 51 -4.73 -14.27 0.69
N ALA A 52 -4.07 -13.18 0.30
CA ALA A 52 -2.98 -12.57 1.02
C ALA A 52 -3.30 -11.08 1.20
N TYR A 53 -2.52 -10.42 2.04
CA TYR A 53 -2.61 -8.98 2.30
C TYR A 53 -1.35 -8.32 1.78
N ILE A 54 -1.51 -7.22 1.05
CA ILE A 54 -0.41 -6.31 0.74
C ILE A 54 -0.54 -5.11 1.66
N PHE A 55 0.52 -4.87 2.41
CA PHE A 55 0.76 -3.65 3.16
C PHE A 55 1.57 -2.73 2.26
N GLY A 56 1.10 -1.52 2.03
CA GLY A 56 1.76 -0.57 1.13
C GLY A 56 1.85 0.80 1.77
N ALA A 57 3.05 1.37 1.71
CA ALA A 57 3.30 2.73 2.12
C ALA A 57 4.02 3.52 1.03
N ILE A 58 3.64 4.79 0.86
CA ILE A 58 4.25 5.68 -0.13
C ILE A 58 4.62 7.03 0.49
N CYS A 59 5.71 7.61 0.03
CA CYS A 59 6.05 9.02 0.24
C CYS A 59 5.93 9.77 -1.09
N PRO A 60 4.77 10.39 -1.39
CA PRO A 60 4.52 10.97 -2.71
C PRO A 60 5.50 12.07 -3.09
N LYS A 61 5.93 12.89 -2.12
CA LYS A 61 6.86 14.01 -2.34
C LYS A 61 8.23 13.54 -2.84
N LEU A 62 8.70 12.39 -2.36
CA LEU A 62 10.02 11.85 -2.68
C LEU A 62 9.96 10.68 -3.67
N GLY A 63 8.76 10.24 -4.07
CA GLY A 63 8.57 9.09 -4.96
C GLY A 63 9.04 7.76 -4.35
N LYS A 64 9.12 7.66 -3.01
CA LYS A 64 9.49 6.42 -2.31
C LYS A 64 8.27 5.54 -2.08
N ALA A 65 8.48 4.23 -2.02
CA ALA A 65 7.46 3.26 -1.64
C ALA A 65 8.09 2.09 -0.89
N ALA A 66 7.36 1.56 0.09
CA ALA A 66 7.69 0.36 0.83
C ALA A 66 6.47 -0.56 0.81
N ALA A 67 6.67 -1.87 0.62
CA ALA A 67 5.55 -2.80 0.56
C ALA A 67 5.94 -4.18 1.12
N LEU A 68 4.97 -4.84 1.73
CA LEU A 68 5.13 -6.20 2.27
C LEU A 68 3.90 -7.04 1.93
N VAL A 69 4.11 -8.29 1.52
CA VAL A 69 3.02 -9.24 1.27
C VAL A 69 3.00 -10.27 2.40
N MET A 70 1.89 -10.32 3.14
CA MET A 70 1.70 -11.19 4.29
C MET A 70 0.47 -12.09 4.11
N PRO A 71 0.48 -13.32 4.65
CA PRO A 71 -0.68 -14.20 4.60
C PRO A 71 -1.84 -13.70 5.48
N TRP A 72 -1.53 -12.94 6.53
CA TRP A 72 -2.49 -12.44 7.52
C TRP A 72 -2.32 -10.94 7.73
N CYS A 73 -3.41 -10.27 8.11
CA CYS A 73 -3.37 -8.88 8.57
C CYS A 73 -3.50 -8.89 10.10
N ASP A 74 -2.37 -8.72 10.77
CA ASP A 74 -2.24 -8.74 12.23
C ASP A 74 -1.13 -7.77 12.69
N THR A 75 -0.97 -7.65 14.01
CA THR A 75 0.05 -6.76 14.61
C THR A 75 1.48 -7.14 14.24
N TYR A 76 1.75 -8.43 13.99
CA TYR A 76 3.08 -8.88 13.56
C TYR A 76 3.37 -8.40 12.14
N ALA A 77 2.43 -8.57 11.22
CA ALA A 77 2.54 -8.07 9.84
C ALA A 77 2.74 -6.56 9.79
N MET A 78 1.98 -5.79 10.59
CA MET A 78 2.16 -4.35 10.70
C MET A 78 3.55 -4.00 11.25
N THR A 79 4.03 -4.68 12.30
CA THR A 79 5.37 -4.46 12.84
C THR A 79 6.46 -4.70 11.79
N GLN A 80 6.33 -5.76 10.99
CA GLN A 80 7.25 -6.01 9.87
C GLN A 80 7.15 -4.93 8.79
N HIS A 81 5.95 -4.42 8.53
CA HIS A 81 5.77 -3.33 7.58
C HIS A 81 6.40 -2.02 8.05
N LEU A 82 6.21 -1.64 9.33
CA LEU A 82 6.86 -0.47 9.92
C LEU A 82 8.39 -0.58 9.86
N ALA A 83 8.94 -1.76 10.14
CA ALA A 83 10.38 -2.00 10.02
C ALA A 83 10.86 -1.84 8.56
N GLU A 84 10.06 -2.28 7.59
CA GLU A 84 10.36 -2.05 6.18
C GLU A 84 10.32 -0.57 5.82
N ILE A 85 9.27 0.17 6.21
CA ILE A 85 9.18 1.62 5.99
C ILE A 85 10.40 2.32 6.57
N ALA A 86 10.77 2.00 7.81
CA ALA A 86 11.90 2.61 8.51
C ALA A 86 13.23 2.47 7.76
N ARG A 87 13.42 1.40 6.97
CA ARG A 87 14.61 1.21 6.12
C ARG A 87 14.63 2.11 4.89
N HIS A 88 13.47 2.60 4.43
CA HIS A 88 13.36 3.49 3.27
C HIS A 88 13.36 4.98 3.65
N VAL A 89 13.16 5.30 4.93
CA VAL A 89 13.33 6.64 5.48
C VAL A 89 14.82 7.00 5.43
N ALA A 90 15.16 8.22 4.98
CA ALA A 90 16.55 8.64 4.93
C ALA A 90 17.15 8.75 6.34
N ASP A 91 18.47 8.54 6.47
CA ASP A 91 19.17 8.54 7.76
C ASP A 91 19.02 9.86 8.54
N ASP A 92 18.93 10.99 7.84
CA ASP A 92 18.75 12.34 8.39
C ASP A 92 17.27 12.79 8.45
N ALA A 93 16.34 11.87 8.20
CA ALA A 93 14.92 12.14 8.14
C ALA A 93 14.12 11.48 9.28
N HIS A 94 12.90 11.97 9.44
CA HIS A 94 11.89 11.43 10.34
C HIS A 94 10.59 11.28 9.56
N ALA A 95 10.03 10.08 9.58
CA ALA A 95 8.78 9.80 8.92
C ALA A 95 7.59 10.16 9.81
N ILE A 96 6.64 10.88 9.22
CA ILE A 96 5.30 11.01 9.75
C ILE A 96 4.43 10.08 8.92
N LEU A 97 4.02 8.98 9.55
CA LEU A 97 3.28 7.90 8.91
C LEU A 97 1.78 8.09 9.15
N ILE A 98 1.07 8.40 8.09
CA ILE A 98 -0.37 8.61 8.08
C ILE A 98 -1.05 7.28 7.73
N MET A 99 -1.87 6.76 8.64
CA MET A 99 -2.60 5.51 8.45
C MET A 99 -4.03 5.63 8.99
N ASP A 100 -4.89 4.70 8.63
CA ASP A 100 -6.26 4.66 9.15
C ASP A 100 -6.29 4.20 10.64
N GLN A 101 -7.48 4.21 11.24
CA GLN A 101 -7.68 3.79 12.64
C GLN A 101 -8.32 2.40 12.75
N ALA A 102 -7.89 1.42 11.95
CA ALA A 102 -8.35 0.07 12.17
C ALA A 102 -7.93 -0.43 13.56
N GLY A 103 -8.81 -1.17 14.24
CA GLY A 103 -8.70 -1.44 15.68
C GLY A 103 -7.43 -2.19 16.11
N TRP A 104 -6.73 -2.86 15.17
CA TRP A 104 -5.45 -3.53 15.41
C TRP A 104 -4.22 -2.62 15.20
N HIS A 105 -4.35 -1.47 14.52
CA HIS A 105 -3.27 -0.49 14.34
C HIS A 105 -2.90 0.19 15.67
N MET A 106 -3.85 0.22 16.61
CA MET A 106 -3.69 0.88 17.91
C MET A 106 -3.40 -0.11 19.05
N SER A 107 -2.97 -1.34 18.71
CA SER A 107 -2.58 -2.31 19.74
C SER A 107 -1.33 -1.84 20.49
N ASN A 108 -1.35 -1.94 21.82
CA ASN A 108 -0.19 -1.63 22.68
C ASN A 108 1.05 -2.50 22.39
N ASN A 109 0.91 -3.57 21.59
CA ASN A 109 2.00 -4.46 21.21
C ASN A 109 2.70 -4.04 19.90
N LEU A 110 2.29 -2.93 19.28
CA LEU A 110 2.90 -2.46 18.04
C LEU A 110 4.29 -1.88 18.32
N VAL A 111 5.31 -2.42 17.66
CA VAL A 111 6.68 -1.90 17.76
C VAL A 111 6.89 -0.85 16.69
N VAL A 112 6.92 0.42 17.09
CA VAL A 112 7.15 1.56 16.20
C VAL A 112 8.63 1.94 16.22
N PRO A 113 9.32 1.93 15.07
CA PRO A 113 10.70 2.38 14.96
C PRO A 113 10.89 3.85 15.38
N GLU A 114 12.04 4.19 15.96
CA GLU A 114 12.31 5.54 16.52
C GLU A 114 12.27 6.66 15.47
N ASN A 115 12.52 6.36 14.20
CA ASN A 115 12.47 7.31 13.09
C ASN A 115 11.07 7.47 12.49
N ILE A 116 10.04 6.90 13.10
CA ILE A 116 8.65 6.97 12.66
C ILE A 116 7.77 7.56 13.77
N THR A 117 6.87 8.46 13.42
CA THR A 117 5.74 8.86 14.26
C THR A 117 4.44 8.61 13.52
N ILE A 118 3.54 7.85 14.14
CA ILE A 118 2.23 7.55 13.57
C ILE A 118 1.29 8.74 13.79
N LEU A 119 0.62 9.16 12.73
CA LEU A 119 -0.42 10.18 12.74
C LEU A 119 -1.73 9.56 12.21
N PRO A 120 -2.68 9.20 13.07
CA PRO A 120 -3.91 8.57 12.63
C PRO A 120 -4.79 9.54 11.84
N LEU A 121 -5.37 9.07 10.73
CA LEU A 121 -6.38 9.80 9.98
C LEU A 121 -7.67 9.96 10.79
N PRO A 122 -8.49 10.99 10.52
CA PRO A 122 -9.86 11.04 10.99
C PRO A 122 -10.60 9.75 10.61
N PRO A 123 -11.43 9.19 11.51
CA PRO A 123 -12.17 7.96 11.21
C PRO A 123 -13.01 8.10 9.94
N LYS A 124 -12.98 7.05 9.09
CA LYS A 124 -13.80 6.92 7.88
C LYS A 124 -13.51 7.98 6.79
N SER A 125 -12.26 8.40 6.63
CA SER A 125 -11.82 9.32 5.56
C SER A 125 -10.85 8.68 4.55
N PRO A 126 -11.23 7.60 3.85
CA PRO A 126 -10.37 6.96 2.86
C PRO A 126 -10.00 7.88 1.68
N GLU A 127 -10.83 8.88 1.38
CA GLU A 127 -10.58 9.88 0.32
C GLU A 127 -9.32 10.74 0.57
N LEU A 128 -8.84 10.78 1.80
CA LEU A 128 -7.64 11.51 2.18
C LEU A 128 -6.36 10.66 2.04
N ASN A 129 -6.48 9.36 1.79
CA ASN A 129 -5.34 8.46 1.66
C ASN A 129 -4.97 8.26 0.17
N PRO A 130 -3.84 8.78 -0.32
CA PRO A 130 -3.41 8.59 -1.70
C PRO A 130 -3.08 7.13 -2.04
N VAL A 131 -2.86 6.27 -1.04
CA VAL A 131 -2.63 4.82 -1.27
C VAL A 131 -3.86 4.16 -1.89
N GLU A 132 -5.07 4.65 -1.63
CA GLU A 132 -6.29 4.12 -2.26
C GLU A 132 -6.28 4.28 -3.79
N ASN A 133 -5.73 5.40 -4.30
CA ASN A 133 -5.54 5.60 -5.73
C ASN A 133 -4.51 4.62 -6.31
N LEU A 134 -3.45 4.32 -5.56
CA LEU A 134 -2.48 3.31 -5.94
C LEU A 134 -3.14 1.92 -6.03
N TRP A 135 -3.97 1.56 -5.06
CA TRP A 135 -4.70 0.30 -5.08
C TRP A 135 -5.68 0.21 -6.25
N LEU A 136 -6.41 1.28 -6.56
CA LEU A 136 -7.26 1.35 -7.74
C LEU A 136 -6.45 1.10 -9.02
N PHE A 137 -5.33 1.80 -9.18
CA PHE A 137 -4.44 1.62 -10.32
C PHE A 137 -3.93 0.18 -10.43
N MET A 138 -3.45 -0.41 -9.34
CA MET A 138 -2.96 -1.79 -9.33
C MET A 138 -4.06 -2.80 -9.67
N ARG A 139 -5.27 -2.60 -9.16
CA ARG A 139 -6.43 -3.44 -9.47
C ARG A 139 -6.77 -3.39 -10.95
N GLU A 140 -6.89 -2.21 -11.53
CA GLU A 140 -7.26 -2.04 -12.93
C GLU A 140 -6.22 -2.59 -13.91
N ASN A 141 -4.92 -2.45 -13.58
CA ASN A 141 -3.85 -2.75 -14.52
C ASN A 141 -3.24 -4.15 -14.35
N TRP A 142 -3.13 -4.64 -13.12
CA TRP A 142 -2.26 -5.79 -12.82
C TRP A 142 -2.92 -6.91 -12.02
N LEU A 143 -3.85 -6.61 -11.12
CA LEU A 143 -4.40 -7.61 -10.19
C LEU A 143 -5.73 -8.20 -10.68
N SER A 144 -6.52 -7.47 -11.46
CA SER A 144 -7.78 -7.97 -12.02
C SER A 144 -7.57 -8.90 -13.22
N ASN A 145 -8.55 -9.80 -13.43
CA ASN A 145 -8.58 -10.78 -14.53
C ASN A 145 -7.42 -11.78 -14.58
N ARG A 146 -6.66 -11.93 -13.49
CA ARG A 146 -5.58 -12.93 -13.36
C ARG A 146 -5.98 -14.04 -12.40
N VAL A 147 -5.35 -15.19 -12.57
CA VAL A 147 -5.47 -16.36 -11.69
C VAL A 147 -4.16 -16.53 -10.96
N PHE A 148 -4.18 -16.41 -9.63
CA PHE A 148 -2.98 -16.61 -8.81
C PHE A 148 -2.84 -18.11 -8.46
N MET A 149 -1.70 -18.69 -8.81
CA MET A 149 -1.45 -20.14 -8.68
C MET A 149 -1.24 -20.58 -7.22
N SER A 150 -0.60 -19.74 -6.39
CA SER A 150 -0.35 -20.01 -4.98
C SER A 150 -0.40 -18.71 -4.14
N SER A 151 -0.61 -18.86 -2.83
CA SER A 151 -0.73 -17.78 -1.85
C SER A 151 0.59 -17.45 -1.11
N GLY A 152 1.73 -18.00 -1.56
CA GLY A 152 2.99 -17.96 -0.81
C GLY A 152 4.11 -17.21 -1.53
N LEU A 153 4.73 -16.28 -0.80
CA LEU A 153 6.10 -15.70 -0.83
C LEU A 153 6.88 -15.50 -2.16
N GLY A 154 6.26 -15.71 -3.31
CA GLY A 154 6.86 -15.63 -4.64
C GLY A 154 6.05 -14.78 -5.61
N MET A 155 5.15 -13.93 -5.09
CA MET A 155 4.68 -12.79 -5.89
C MET A 155 5.81 -11.77 -5.95
N THR A 156 6.76 -11.97 -6.86
CA THR A 156 7.60 -10.88 -7.36
C THR A 156 6.68 -9.95 -8.14
N VAL A 157 5.96 -9.08 -7.42
CA VAL A 157 5.45 -7.85 -8.02
C VAL A 157 6.69 -6.99 -8.17
N SER A 158 7.38 -7.13 -9.30
CA SER A 158 8.27 -6.07 -9.76
C SER A 158 7.36 -4.85 -9.92
N LEU A 159 7.28 -4.00 -8.90
CA LEU A 159 6.74 -2.65 -9.01
C LEU A 159 7.61 -2.00 -10.09
N PRO A 160 7.10 -1.82 -11.33
CA PRO A 160 7.86 -1.01 -12.26
C PRO A 160 7.94 0.37 -11.61
N SER A 161 9.11 0.99 -11.66
CA SER A 161 9.29 2.40 -11.32
C SER A 161 8.07 3.16 -11.83
N VAL A 162 7.38 3.86 -10.93
CA VAL A 162 6.16 4.62 -11.26
C VAL A 162 6.58 5.74 -12.21
N VAL A 163 6.72 5.41 -13.48
CA VAL A 163 6.69 6.37 -14.57
C VAL A 163 5.21 6.61 -14.78
N MET A 164 4.71 7.68 -14.17
CA MET A 164 3.48 8.33 -14.63
C MET A 164 3.59 8.47 -16.14
N LYS A 165 2.95 7.58 -16.89
CA LYS A 165 2.82 7.75 -18.34
C LYS A 165 1.92 8.97 -18.51
N PRO A 166 2.40 10.06 -19.13
CA PRO A 166 1.52 11.17 -19.45
C PRO A 166 0.40 10.64 -20.33
N CYS A 167 -0.85 10.94 -19.97
CA CYS A 167 -1.99 10.80 -20.85
C CYS A 167 -1.69 11.55 -22.14
N ARG A 168 -1.31 10.83 -23.20
CA ARG A 168 -1.40 11.37 -24.56
C ARG A 168 -2.86 11.27 -24.95
N CYS A 169 -3.59 12.36 -24.76
CA CYS A 169 -4.77 12.62 -25.56
C CYS A 169 -4.30 12.89 -26.99
N SER A 170 -4.72 12.04 -27.91
CA SER A 170 -4.71 12.25 -29.36
C SER A 170 -6.11 11.98 -29.87
#